data_AF-A0A5S4FUR3-F1
#
_entry.id   AF-A0A5S4FUR3-F1
#
_cell.length_a   1.000
_cell.length_b   1.000
_cell.length_c   1.000
_cell.angle_alpha   90.00
_cell.angle_beta   90.00
_cell.angle_gamma   90.00
#
_symmetry.space_group_name_H-M   'P 1'
#
loop_
_entity.id
_entity.type
_entity.pdbx_description
1 polymer ?
#
loop_
_entity_poly.entity_id
_entity_poly.type
_entity_poly.pdbx_seq_one_letter_code
_entity_poly.pdbx_strand_id
1 'polypeptide(L)'
;MKPPLGAAYDQLDQDVRDYADAGKALATLRVRRIRRAVIAGSAALVVVAAGVAFQQRQPAPPDAVATVAPPTHVVEPPAEAPALPATGAVGRGALVYTACQGQCPTFLVLTDGRQYLLGERTVNPPGNITLSPDGRWLGRPVNGGYEVRDLLAGVVHTLPPPAGGAADSAYSPWAWSADSQRLLVGHHASGNVGRYVTLELPSGHTSELDPPPGHEPIGLLPSGDVLLLMESKQDKLPYERVTLVHADNGLVVRLTSGAGVLADTTHGLSIQVSGERVFTLEYSGDQITVLEFDLAGKPMARRPLPADQFPVGPVDGGFAVIQVPQDQAKGRQKLETITPSGRRLLFEVPGQAAVVLPGGARH
;
A
#
# COMPACT_ATOMS: atom_id res chain seq x y z
N MET A 1 -36.24 -12.19 0.11
CA MET A 1 -35.04 -12.97 -0.19
C MET A 1 -33.85 -12.02 -0.21
N LYS A 2 -32.87 -12.21 0.69
CA LYS A 2 -31.66 -11.37 0.74
C LYS A 2 -30.78 -11.71 -0.47
N PRO A 3 -30.25 -10.74 -1.23
CA PRO A 3 -29.27 -11.04 -2.26
C PRO A 3 -28.00 -11.61 -1.62
N PRO A 4 -27.28 -12.51 -2.29
CA PRO A 4 -26.03 -13.06 -1.78
C PRO A 4 -24.97 -11.97 -1.67
N LEU A 5 -24.18 -12.00 -0.59
CA LEU A 5 -23.02 -11.15 -0.30
C LEU A 5 -22.07 -10.93 -1.51
N GLY A 6 -22.08 -11.82 -2.51
CA GLY A 6 -21.30 -11.66 -3.74
C GLY A 6 -21.57 -10.36 -4.49
N ALA A 7 -22.81 -9.88 -4.55
CA ALA A 7 -23.15 -8.66 -5.30
C ALA A 7 -22.54 -7.37 -4.70
N ALA A 8 -22.36 -7.34 -3.38
CA ALA A 8 -21.68 -6.24 -2.68
C ALA A 8 -20.17 -6.21 -3.00
N TYR A 9 -19.55 -7.39 -3.11
CA TYR A 9 -18.15 -7.50 -3.53
C TYR A 9 -17.97 -7.19 -5.01
N ASP A 10 -18.93 -7.55 -5.88
CA ASP A 10 -18.91 -7.22 -7.31
C ASP A 10 -19.09 -5.71 -7.56
N GLN A 11 -19.73 -4.99 -6.63
CA GLN A 11 -19.90 -3.54 -6.70
C GLN A 11 -18.69 -2.79 -6.12
N LEU A 12 -18.07 -3.33 -5.06
CA LEU A 12 -16.70 -2.96 -4.67
C LEU A 12 -15.70 -3.18 -5.80
N ASP A 13 -15.86 -4.23 -6.61
CA ASP A 13 -15.06 -4.49 -7.84
C ASP A 13 -15.36 -3.45 -8.95
N GLN A 14 -16.54 -2.81 -8.91
CA GLN A 14 -16.91 -1.68 -9.77
C GLN A 14 -16.39 -0.33 -9.26
N ASP A 15 -16.33 -0.08 -7.95
CA ASP A 15 -15.74 1.14 -7.37
C ASP A 15 -14.22 1.07 -7.32
N VAL A 16 -13.71 -0.15 -7.25
CA VAL A 16 -12.35 -0.48 -7.62
C VAL A 16 -12.11 -0.13 -9.09
N ARG A 17 -13.06 0.22 -9.96
CA ARG A 17 -12.71 0.75 -11.29
C ARG A 17 -11.93 2.05 -11.25
N ASP A 18 -12.04 2.85 -10.19
CA ASP A 18 -11.28 4.09 -10.05
C ASP A 18 -9.86 3.87 -9.46
N TYR A 19 -9.61 2.70 -8.84
CA TYR A 19 -8.32 2.35 -8.19
C TYR A 19 -7.68 1.04 -8.73
N ALA A 20 -8.41 0.25 -9.51
CA ALA A 20 -7.98 -0.86 -10.35
C ALA A 20 -7.32 -0.38 -11.63
N ASP A 21 -7.27 0.93 -11.86
CA ASP A 21 -6.48 1.46 -12.96
C ASP A 21 -5.00 1.17 -12.78
N ALA A 22 -4.49 0.76 -11.61
CA ALA A 22 -3.16 0.15 -11.56
C ALA A 22 -3.11 -1.20 -12.30
N GLY A 23 -4.08 -2.09 -12.07
CA GLY A 23 -4.20 -3.42 -12.70
C GLY A 23 -4.70 -3.38 -14.16
N LYS A 24 -5.58 -2.44 -14.50
CA LYS A 24 -6.05 -2.16 -15.86
C LYS A 24 -5.05 -1.32 -16.65
N ALA A 25 -4.30 -0.39 -16.06
CA ALA A 25 -3.15 0.23 -16.73
C ALA A 25 -2.10 -0.83 -17.02
N LEU A 26 -1.82 -1.74 -16.08
CA LEU A 26 -0.99 -2.94 -16.31
C LEU A 26 -1.47 -3.77 -17.52
N ALA A 27 -2.77 -4.06 -17.64
CA ALA A 27 -3.35 -4.81 -18.76
C ALA A 27 -3.43 -3.99 -20.08
N THR A 28 -3.70 -2.69 -20.00
CA THR A 28 -3.87 -1.78 -21.15
C THR A 28 -2.51 -1.38 -21.74
N LEU A 29 -1.51 -1.15 -20.89
CA LEU A 29 -0.10 -1.01 -21.26
C LEU A 29 0.40 -2.31 -21.91
N ARG A 30 -0.02 -3.49 -21.42
CA ARG A 30 0.33 -4.79 -22.02
C ARG A 30 -0.22 -4.96 -23.44
N VAL A 31 -1.47 -4.57 -23.70
CA VAL A 31 -2.09 -4.64 -25.05
C VAL A 31 -1.47 -3.66 -26.03
N ARG A 32 -1.11 -2.45 -25.58
CA ARG A 32 -0.48 -1.43 -26.43
C ARG A 32 0.99 -1.75 -26.74
N ARG A 33 1.74 -2.31 -25.79
CA ARG A 33 3.18 -2.62 -25.94
C ARG A 33 3.47 -3.78 -26.89
N ILE A 34 2.58 -4.78 -27.02
CA ILE A 34 2.74 -5.88 -27.99
C ILE A 34 2.73 -5.36 -29.45
N ARG A 35 2.17 -4.18 -29.72
CA ARG A 35 2.04 -3.63 -31.08
C ARG A 35 3.18 -2.70 -31.53
N ARG A 36 4.10 -2.30 -30.65
CA ARG A 36 5.14 -1.30 -30.98
C ARG A 36 6.50 -1.65 -30.40
N ALA A 37 7.11 -2.70 -30.94
CA ALA A 37 8.53 -2.99 -30.74
C ALA A 37 9.30 -2.76 -32.05
N VAL A 38 9.57 -1.50 -32.40
CA VAL A 38 10.69 -1.17 -33.32
C VAL A 38 11.23 0.25 -32.99
N ILE A 39 12.57 0.33 -32.90
CA ILE A 39 13.47 1.50 -33.05
C ILE A 39 13.82 2.34 -31.79
N ALA A 40 14.98 1.96 -31.22
CA ALA A 40 16.22 2.71 -30.97
C ALA A 40 16.25 4.03 -30.15
N GLY A 41 17.34 4.17 -29.38
CA GLY A 41 17.99 5.48 -29.15
C GLY A 41 18.63 5.66 -27.78
N SER A 42 19.96 5.64 -27.74
CA SER A 42 20.84 5.74 -26.56
C SER A 42 21.12 7.17 -26.07
N ALA A 43 21.83 7.27 -24.93
CA ALA A 43 22.64 8.39 -24.36
C ALA A 43 21.98 9.17 -23.18
N ALA A 44 22.66 9.54 -22.09
CA ALA A 44 24.02 9.32 -21.58
C ALA A 44 24.07 9.55 -20.05
N LEU A 45 25.08 8.94 -19.41
CA LEU A 45 25.42 8.97 -17.99
C LEU A 45 26.24 10.23 -17.62
N VAL A 46 25.97 10.85 -16.47
CA VAL A 46 26.95 11.73 -15.78
C VAL A 46 27.01 11.32 -14.31
N VAL A 47 28.17 10.86 -13.87
CA VAL A 47 28.51 10.59 -12.47
C VAL A 47 29.41 11.71 -11.99
N VAL A 48 29.03 12.36 -10.88
CA VAL A 48 29.98 13.15 -10.07
C VAL A 48 29.83 12.69 -8.62
N ALA A 49 30.94 12.20 -8.08
CA ALA A 49 31.10 11.79 -6.69
C ALA A 49 32.02 12.77 -5.96
N ALA A 50 31.68 13.07 -4.70
CA ALA A 50 32.57 13.14 -3.51
C ALA A 50 32.07 14.19 -2.49
N GLY A 51 31.90 13.76 -1.24
CA GLY A 51 31.71 14.61 -0.07
C GLY A 51 31.84 13.80 1.22
N VAL A 52 32.87 14.09 2.00
CA VAL A 52 33.39 13.35 3.16
C VAL A 52 32.51 13.54 4.40
N ALA A 53 32.39 12.48 5.20
CA ALA A 53 31.57 12.38 6.41
C ALA A 53 32.14 13.15 7.61
N PHE A 54 31.26 13.82 8.36
CA PHE A 54 31.47 14.18 9.77
C PHE A 54 30.48 13.37 10.62
N GLN A 55 30.96 12.34 11.32
CA GLN A 55 30.18 11.59 12.30
C GLN A 55 30.19 12.34 13.64
N GLN A 56 29.12 13.07 13.93
CA GLN A 56 28.76 13.40 15.32
C GLN A 56 27.85 12.29 15.85
N ARG A 57 28.29 11.63 16.94
CA ARG A 57 27.49 10.64 17.68
C ARG A 57 26.27 11.34 18.27
N GLN A 58 25.12 11.19 17.62
CA GLN A 58 23.83 11.48 18.22
C GLN A 58 23.44 10.33 19.17
N PRO A 59 22.81 10.65 20.32
CA PRO A 59 22.28 9.64 21.23
C PRO A 59 21.14 8.85 20.54
N ALA A 60 21.03 7.56 20.87
CA ALA A 60 20.11 6.63 20.22
C ALA A 60 18.63 7.10 20.34
N PRO A 61 17.86 7.08 19.25
CA PRO A 61 16.40 7.27 19.30
C PRO A 61 15.72 6.10 20.04
N PRO A 62 14.56 6.33 20.67
CA PRO A 62 13.76 5.27 21.26
C PRO A 62 13.24 4.32 20.17
N ASP A 63 13.34 3.01 20.46
CA ASP A 63 12.87 1.86 19.69
C ASP A 63 12.94 2.01 18.16
N ALA A 64 14.10 1.61 17.61
CA ALA A 64 14.23 1.32 16.21
C ALA A 64 13.10 0.38 15.77
N VAL A 65 12.28 0.84 14.82
CA VAL A 65 11.33 0.01 14.08
C VAL A 65 12.09 -1.22 13.62
N ALA A 66 11.76 -2.39 14.19
CA ALA A 66 12.45 -3.61 13.86
C ALA A 66 12.16 -3.95 12.38
N THR A 67 13.12 -3.66 11.51
CA THR A 67 13.03 -4.00 10.09
C THR A 67 12.84 -5.50 9.96
N VAL A 68 11.71 -5.91 9.39
CA VAL A 68 11.42 -7.31 9.09
C VAL A 68 12.35 -7.79 7.97
N ALA A 69 13.32 -8.64 8.31
CA ALA A 69 14.13 -9.35 7.32
C ALA A 69 13.37 -10.59 6.81
N PRO A 70 13.29 -10.82 5.47
CA PRO A 70 12.61 -11.98 4.93
C PRO A 70 13.38 -13.29 5.22
N PRO A 71 12.70 -14.37 5.62
CA PRO A 71 13.32 -15.66 6.01
C PRO A 71 13.84 -16.46 4.83
N THR A 72 13.10 -16.44 3.72
CA THR A 72 13.50 -16.97 2.40
C THR A 72 13.01 -16.00 1.34
N HIS A 73 13.84 -15.73 0.33
CA HIS A 73 13.40 -14.91 -0.79
C HIS A 73 12.34 -15.66 -1.60
N VAL A 74 12.46 -16.96 -1.79
CA VAL A 74 11.45 -17.73 -2.55
C VAL A 74 10.27 -18.11 -1.64
N VAL A 75 9.06 -17.76 -2.05
CA VAL A 75 7.80 -18.10 -1.36
C VAL A 75 6.96 -18.98 -2.29
N GLU A 76 6.61 -20.18 -1.82
CA GLU A 76 5.72 -21.09 -2.53
C GLU A 76 4.43 -21.31 -1.76
N PRO A 77 3.26 -21.40 -2.45
CA PRO A 77 2.05 -21.90 -1.82
C PRO A 77 2.31 -23.29 -1.25
N PRO A 78 2.17 -23.48 0.07
CA PRO A 78 2.32 -24.80 0.65
C PRO A 78 1.17 -25.70 0.17
N ALA A 79 1.44 -26.99 -0.01
CA ALA A 79 0.41 -27.97 -0.36
C ALA A 79 -0.70 -28.01 0.72
N GLU A 80 -0.30 -27.86 1.98
CA GLU A 80 -1.17 -27.71 3.13
C GLU A 80 -0.60 -26.63 4.06
N ALA A 81 -1.43 -25.69 4.51
CA ALA A 81 -1.08 -24.73 5.55
C ALA A 81 -2.07 -24.84 6.71
N PRO A 82 -1.60 -24.76 7.98
CA PRO A 82 -2.50 -24.66 9.10
C PRO A 82 -3.29 -23.34 9.04
N ALA A 83 -4.53 -23.37 9.52
CA ALA A 83 -5.26 -22.14 9.80
C ALA A 83 -4.49 -21.29 10.82
N LEU A 84 -4.56 -19.97 10.68
CA LEU A 84 -4.01 -19.07 11.69
C LEU A 84 -4.67 -19.37 13.06
N PRO A 85 -3.90 -19.78 14.09
CA PRO A 85 -4.45 -20.12 15.40
C PRO A 85 -5.33 -19.00 15.93
N ALA A 86 -6.55 -19.25 16.41
CA ALA A 86 -7.47 -18.17 16.79
C ALA A 86 -6.97 -17.29 17.95
N THR A 87 -6.09 -17.83 18.79
CA THR A 87 -5.54 -17.16 19.97
C THR A 87 -4.02 -17.36 20.05
N GLY A 88 -3.37 -16.52 20.86
CA GLY A 88 -1.94 -16.61 21.13
C GLY A 88 -1.04 -15.96 20.09
N ALA A 89 0.24 -15.92 20.44
CA ALA A 89 1.32 -15.41 19.62
C ALA A 89 1.66 -16.37 18.47
N VAL A 90 1.90 -15.83 17.29
CA VAL A 90 2.31 -16.59 16.10
C VAL A 90 3.64 -16.10 15.53
N GLY A 91 3.95 -14.80 15.64
CA GLY A 91 5.17 -14.18 15.11
C GLY A 91 4.85 -13.00 14.18
N ARG A 92 5.86 -12.21 13.80
CA ARG A 92 5.68 -11.07 12.89
C ARG A 92 5.33 -11.56 11.48
N GLY A 93 4.39 -10.89 10.82
CA GLY A 93 4.09 -11.06 9.41
C GLY A 93 5.16 -10.40 8.53
N ALA A 94 5.48 -11.04 7.42
CA ALA A 94 6.45 -10.57 6.44
C ALA A 94 5.81 -10.27 5.08
N LEU A 95 4.74 -11.01 4.74
CA LEU A 95 4.03 -10.91 3.47
C LEU A 95 2.63 -11.53 3.65
N VAL A 96 1.61 -10.94 3.02
CA VAL A 96 0.37 -11.63 2.72
C VAL A 96 0.28 -11.82 1.21
N TYR A 97 -0.14 -12.99 0.74
CA TYR A 97 -0.28 -13.22 -0.69
C TYR A 97 -1.36 -14.26 -1.04
N THR A 98 -1.87 -14.18 -2.27
CA THR A 98 -2.58 -15.27 -2.94
C THR A 98 -1.70 -15.78 -4.08
N ALA A 99 -1.64 -17.09 -4.31
CA ALA A 99 -0.78 -17.65 -5.35
C ALA A 99 -1.31 -17.46 -6.79
N CYS A 100 -2.58 -17.10 -6.94
CA CYS A 100 -3.21 -16.80 -8.22
C CYS A 100 -4.15 -15.60 -8.13
N GLN A 101 -4.62 -15.13 -9.29
CA GLN A 101 -5.56 -14.01 -9.41
C GLN A 101 -7.03 -14.40 -9.15
N GLY A 102 -7.33 -15.70 -9.04
CA GLY A 102 -8.67 -16.25 -8.83
C GLY A 102 -8.90 -16.75 -7.40
N GLN A 103 -9.84 -17.70 -7.23
CA GLN A 103 -10.25 -18.36 -5.96
C GLN A 103 -9.12 -19.19 -5.32
N CYS A 104 -7.96 -18.59 -5.12
CA CYS A 104 -6.86 -19.18 -4.37
C CYS A 104 -6.96 -18.79 -2.90
N PRO A 105 -6.54 -19.68 -1.99
CA PRO A 105 -6.41 -19.30 -0.61
C PRO A 105 -5.41 -18.15 -0.42
N THR A 106 -5.68 -17.32 0.59
CA THR A 106 -4.78 -16.26 1.03
C THR A 106 -3.91 -16.78 2.17
N PHE A 107 -2.61 -16.50 2.10
CA PHE A 107 -1.62 -16.94 3.07
C PHE A 107 -0.96 -15.73 3.74
N LEU A 108 -0.72 -15.86 5.05
CA LEU A 108 0.21 -15.05 5.81
C LEU A 108 1.56 -15.78 5.86
N VAL A 109 2.62 -15.13 5.41
CA VAL A 109 4.00 -15.57 5.62
C VAL A 109 4.58 -14.82 6.80
N LEU A 110 5.11 -15.53 7.78
CA LEU A 110 5.82 -14.95 8.92
C LEU A 110 7.29 -14.69 8.61
N THR A 111 7.95 -13.89 9.45
CA THR A 111 9.39 -13.57 9.34
C THR A 111 10.32 -14.77 9.53
N ASP A 112 9.82 -15.90 10.04
CA ASP A 112 10.56 -17.16 10.17
C ASP A 112 10.24 -18.16 9.05
N GLY A 113 9.38 -17.78 8.10
CA GLY A 113 9.04 -18.55 6.91
C GLY A 113 7.82 -19.45 7.08
N ARG A 114 7.30 -19.58 8.30
CA ARG A 114 6.03 -20.29 8.52
C ARG A 114 4.90 -19.59 7.77
N GLN A 115 3.98 -20.40 7.26
CA GLN A 115 2.83 -19.91 6.51
C GLN A 115 1.52 -20.35 7.17
N TYR A 116 0.57 -19.44 7.22
CA TYR A 116 -0.77 -19.67 7.77
C TYR A 116 -1.85 -19.33 6.76
N LEU A 117 -2.88 -20.16 6.72
CA LEU A 117 -4.08 -19.92 5.92
C LEU A 117 -4.93 -18.81 6.58
N LEU A 118 -5.29 -17.78 5.82
CA LEU A 118 -6.19 -16.70 6.24
C LEU A 118 -7.63 -16.86 5.73
N GLY A 119 -7.87 -17.78 4.77
CA GLY A 119 -9.16 -18.05 4.17
C GLY A 119 -9.17 -17.85 2.64
N GLU A 120 -10.33 -18.04 2.01
CA GLU A 120 -10.48 -18.12 0.53
C GLU A 120 -10.62 -16.78 -0.20
N ARG A 121 -10.56 -15.64 0.49
CA ARG A 121 -10.76 -14.32 -0.14
C ARG A 121 -9.89 -13.28 0.54
N THR A 122 -9.55 -12.20 -0.19
CA THR A 122 -9.31 -10.80 0.27
C THR A 122 -7.98 -10.12 -0.10
N VAL A 123 -7.19 -10.64 -1.04
CA VAL A 123 -6.19 -9.80 -1.76
C VAL A 123 -6.78 -9.22 -3.06
N ASN A 124 -8.01 -9.57 -3.44
CA ASN A 124 -8.69 -8.96 -4.58
C ASN A 124 -10.14 -8.55 -4.20
N PRO A 125 -10.50 -7.26 -4.31
CA PRO A 125 -9.59 -6.16 -4.64
C PRO A 125 -8.45 -6.04 -3.61
N PRO A 126 -7.24 -5.67 -4.04
CA PRO A 126 -6.10 -5.46 -3.16
C PRO A 126 -6.44 -4.49 -2.04
N GLY A 127 -5.95 -4.79 -0.84
CA GLY A 127 -5.96 -3.82 0.27
C GLY A 127 -7.04 -3.98 1.31
N ASN A 128 -7.76 -5.11 1.39
CA ASN A 128 -8.62 -5.37 2.56
C ASN A 128 -7.89 -6.12 3.69
N ILE A 129 -6.97 -7.03 3.37
CA ILE A 129 -5.98 -7.50 4.35
C ILE A 129 -4.77 -6.57 4.34
N THR A 130 -4.30 -6.18 5.52
CA THR A 130 -3.08 -5.38 5.66
C THR A 130 -2.18 -5.87 6.78
N LEU A 131 -0.90 -5.54 6.69
CA LEU A 131 0.08 -5.73 7.75
C LEU A 131 0.58 -4.36 8.20
N SER A 132 0.72 -4.15 9.51
CA SER A 132 1.43 -2.98 10.02
C SER A 132 2.88 -2.96 9.49
N PRO A 133 3.53 -1.78 9.40
CA PRO A 133 4.91 -1.65 8.93
C PRO A 133 5.92 -2.59 9.62
N ASP A 134 5.75 -2.84 10.91
CA ASP A 134 6.60 -3.74 11.71
C ASP A 134 6.15 -5.22 11.64
N GLY A 135 5.08 -5.52 10.90
CA GLY A 135 4.50 -6.84 10.76
C GLY A 135 3.83 -7.39 12.03
N ARG A 136 3.64 -6.59 13.08
CA ARG A 136 2.99 -7.05 14.33
C ARG A 136 1.49 -7.22 14.17
N TRP A 137 0.84 -6.33 13.43
CA TRP A 137 -0.61 -6.28 13.35
C TRP A 137 -1.11 -6.78 11.99
N LEU A 138 -2.10 -7.67 12.02
CA LEU A 138 -2.80 -8.16 10.84
C LEU A 138 -4.22 -7.59 10.83
N GLY A 139 -4.49 -6.71 9.87
CA GLY A 139 -5.84 -6.21 9.58
C GLY A 139 -6.57 -7.10 8.59
N ARG A 140 -7.86 -7.39 8.80
CA ARG A 140 -8.71 -8.13 7.86
C ARG A 140 -10.18 -7.74 7.97
N PRO A 141 -10.96 -7.82 6.87
CA PRO A 141 -12.40 -7.59 6.93
C PRO A 141 -13.11 -8.75 7.62
N VAL A 142 -14.11 -8.44 8.46
CA VAL A 142 -14.94 -9.45 9.15
C VAL A 142 -16.39 -8.99 9.18
N ASN A 143 -17.28 -9.68 8.46
CA ASN A 143 -18.73 -9.42 8.46
C ASN A 143 -19.13 -7.95 8.22
N GLY A 144 -18.47 -7.28 7.26
CA GLY A 144 -18.65 -5.84 6.98
C GLY A 144 -17.91 -4.90 7.95
N GLY A 145 -17.44 -5.44 9.08
CA GLY A 145 -16.51 -4.76 9.98
C GLY A 145 -15.04 -4.97 9.59
N TYR A 146 -14.16 -4.56 10.48
CA TYR A 146 -12.72 -4.78 10.38
C TYR A 146 -12.16 -5.35 11.69
N GLU A 147 -11.22 -6.27 11.59
CA GLU A 147 -10.50 -6.83 12.71
C GLU A 147 -9.01 -6.54 12.56
N VAL A 148 -8.36 -6.11 13.63
CA VAL A 148 -6.91 -5.98 13.70
C VAL A 148 -6.38 -6.82 14.84
N ARG A 149 -5.57 -7.83 14.49
CA ARG A 149 -5.00 -8.77 15.44
C ARG A 149 -3.52 -8.50 15.69
N ASP A 150 -3.12 -8.49 16.96
CA ASP A 150 -1.73 -8.59 17.40
C ASP A 150 -1.21 -10.01 17.18
N LEU A 151 -0.25 -10.18 16.27
CA LEU A 151 0.37 -11.47 15.98
C LEU A 151 1.40 -11.90 17.04
N LEU A 152 1.78 -11.01 17.95
CA LEU A 152 2.75 -11.27 19.02
C LEU A 152 2.11 -11.47 20.39
N ALA A 153 0.93 -10.91 20.63
CA ALA A 153 0.20 -11.07 21.90
C ALA A 153 -1.16 -11.79 21.75
N GLY A 154 -1.70 -11.90 20.54
CA GLY A 154 -3.01 -12.50 20.29
C GLY A 154 -4.19 -11.60 20.65
N VAL A 155 -3.96 -10.34 21.03
CA VAL A 155 -5.01 -9.32 21.24
C VAL A 155 -5.71 -9.04 19.91
N VAL A 156 -7.02 -8.84 19.95
CA VAL A 156 -7.84 -8.56 18.77
C VAL A 156 -8.67 -7.30 19.03
N HIS A 157 -8.55 -6.33 18.13
CA HIS A 157 -9.39 -5.14 18.08
C HIS A 157 -10.40 -5.29 16.97
N THR A 158 -11.65 -4.93 17.23
CA THR A 158 -12.74 -5.06 16.27
C THR A 158 -13.41 -3.72 16.06
N LEU A 159 -13.56 -3.35 14.79
CA LEU A 159 -14.37 -2.24 14.32
C LEU A 159 -15.68 -2.83 13.78
N PRO A 160 -16.77 -2.82 14.58
CA PRO A 160 -18.04 -3.34 14.12
C PRO A 160 -18.57 -2.46 12.96
N PRO A 161 -19.28 -3.04 11.99
CA PRO A 161 -19.94 -2.24 10.97
C PRO A 161 -20.92 -1.25 11.62
N PRO A 162 -21.09 -0.03 11.08
CA PRO A 162 -22.05 0.94 11.59
C PRO A 162 -23.48 0.38 11.65
N ALA A 163 -24.23 0.77 12.68
CA ALA A 163 -25.63 0.37 12.82
C ALA A 163 -26.46 0.87 11.62
N GLY A 164 -27.23 -0.02 11.01
CA GLY A 164 -28.05 0.32 9.84
C GLY A 164 -27.27 0.44 8.52
N GLY A 165 -26.00 0.02 8.48
CA GLY A 165 -25.23 -0.07 7.25
C GLY A 165 -25.92 -0.92 6.18
N ALA A 166 -25.77 -0.51 4.93
CA ALA A 166 -26.31 -1.26 3.79
C ALA A 166 -25.52 -2.57 3.58
N ALA A 167 -26.11 -3.51 2.84
CA ALA A 167 -25.48 -4.82 2.62
C ALA A 167 -24.16 -4.77 1.83
N ASP A 168 -23.91 -3.64 1.16
CA ASP A 168 -22.71 -3.29 0.40
C ASP A 168 -21.70 -2.44 1.20
N SER A 169 -21.93 -2.26 2.50
CA SER A 169 -21.07 -1.44 3.34
C SER A 169 -19.93 -2.24 3.97
N ALA A 170 -18.72 -1.69 3.97
CA ALA A 170 -17.55 -2.32 4.58
C ALA A 170 -16.49 -1.31 5.01
N TYR A 171 -15.76 -1.62 6.07
CA TYR A 171 -14.49 -0.94 6.36
C TYR A 171 -13.36 -1.45 5.47
N SER A 172 -12.53 -0.52 5.00
CA SER A 172 -11.26 -0.78 4.33
C SER A 172 -10.14 0.01 5.01
N PRO A 173 -8.94 -0.58 5.14
CA PRO A 173 -7.77 0.09 5.68
C PRO A 173 -7.28 1.15 4.68
N TRP A 174 -6.98 2.33 5.21
CA TRP A 174 -6.61 3.50 4.43
C TRP A 174 -5.11 3.79 4.53
N ALA A 175 -4.60 3.93 5.76
CA ALA A 175 -3.19 4.26 6.00
C ALA A 175 -2.72 3.73 7.36
N TRP A 176 -1.51 3.18 7.37
CA TRP A 176 -0.79 2.84 8.59
C TRP A 176 0.09 4.00 9.06
N SER A 177 0.17 4.25 10.36
CA SER A 177 1.28 5.03 10.90
C SER A 177 2.57 4.21 10.84
N ALA A 178 3.69 4.85 10.50
CA ALA A 178 4.94 4.14 10.27
C ALA A 178 5.53 3.47 11.53
N ASP A 179 5.17 3.95 12.71
CA ASP A 179 5.51 3.35 14.01
C ASP A 179 4.60 2.16 14.39
N SER A 180 3.69 1.76 13.49
CA SER A 180 2.76 0.64 13.69
C SER A 180 1.82 0.79 14.90
N GLN A 181 1.59 2.03 15.34
CA GLN A 181 0.73 2.31 16.51
C GLN A 181 -0.72 2.61 16.13
N ARG A 182 -0.97 3.01 14.88
CA ARG A 182 -2.28 3.48 14.45
C ARG A 182 -2.63 3.02 13.03
N LEU A 183 -3.92 2.80 12.82
CA LEU A 183 -4.52 2.51 11.52
C LEU A 183 -5.65 3.49 11.25
N LEU A 184 -5.63 4.13 10.10
CA LEU A 184 -6.78 4.82 9.54
C LEU A 184 -7.60 3.83 8.72
N VAL A 185 -8.91 3.76 8.95
CA VAL A 185 -9.85 2.99 8.13
C VAL A 185 -10.93 3.92 7.56
N GLY A 186 -11.34 3.66 6.32
CA GLY A 186 -12.49 4.28 5.68
C GLY A 186 -13.67 3.31 5.67
N HIS A 187 -14.88 3.80 5.94
CA HIS A 187 -16.11 3.05 5.80
C HIS A 187 -16.77 3.38 4.46
N HIS A 188 -16.80 2.40 3.57
CA HIS A 188 -17.50 2.48 2.30
C HIS A 188 -18.97 2.11 2.48
N ALA A 189 -19.85 2.85 1.82
CA ALA A 189 -21.25 2.49 1.63
C ALA A 189 -21.70 2.98 0.25
N SER A 190 -22.24 2.07 -0.57
CA SER A 190 -22.73 2.40 -1.93
C SER A 190 -21.73 3.19 -2.76
N GLY A 191 -20.48 2.73 -2.76
CA GLY A 191 -19.35 3.28 -3.51
C GLY A 191 -18.75 4.58 -3.01
N ASN A 192 -19.26 5.14 -1.92
CA ASN A 192 -18.71 6.36 -1.32
C ASN A 192 -18.05 6.04 0.03
N VAL A 193 -16.92 6.69 0.32
CA VAL A 193 -16.39 6.70 1.69
C VAL A 193 -17.14 7.77 2.47
N GLY A 194 -17.99 7.31 3.40
CA GLY A 194 -18.86 8.21 4.17
C GLY A 194 -18.30 8.58 5.54
N ARG A 195 -17.26 7.87 6.00
CA ARG A 195 -16.74 8.01 7.38
C ARG A 195 -15.33 7.45 7.49
N TYR A 196 -14.49 8.13 8.27
CA TYR A 196 -13.15 7.69 8.57
C TYR A 196 -13.00 7.46 10.08
N VAL A 197 -12.23 6.45 10.46
CA VAL A 197 -11.96 6.10 11.86
C VAL A 197 -10.47 5.83 12.02
N THR A 198 -9.87 6.42 13.05
CA THR A 198 -8.54 6.02 13.52
C THR A 198 -8.68 4.98 14.62
N LEU A 199 -7.85 3.95 14.55
CA LEU A 199 -7.71 2.91 15.55
C LEU A 199 -6.30 2.98 16.13
N GLU A 200 -6.20 3.24 17.43
CA GLU A 200 -4.96 3.14 18.21
C GLU A 200 -4.79 1.72 18.73
N LEU A 201 -3.68 1.07 18.41
CA LEU A 201 -3.54 -0.37 18.58
C LEU A 201 -3.10 -0.84 19.96
N PRO A 202 -2.25 -0.13 20.73
CA PRO A 202 -1.97 -0.56 22.10
C PRO A 202 -3.22 -0.60 22.98
N SER A 203 -4.16 0.31 22.74
CA SER A 203 -5.37 0.50 23.56
C SER A 203 -6.64 -0.07 22.93
N GLY A 204 -6.67 -0.24 21.60
CA GLY A 204 -7.90 -0.47 20.86
C GLY A 204 -8.82 0.75 20.80
N HIS A 205 -8.35 1.93 21.21
CA HIS A 205 -9.16 3.14 21.20
C HIS A 205 -9.47 3.56 19.77
N THR A 206 -10.70 4.00 19.54
CA THR A 206 -11.17 4.46 18.24
C THR A 206 -11.64 5.89 18.31
N SER A 207 -11.33 6.66 17.26
CA SER A 207 -11.79 8.03 17.11
C SER A 207 -12.31 8.24 15.69
N GLU A 208 -13.48 8.86 15.57
CA GLU A 208 -14.00 9.27 14.27
C GLU A 208 -13.21 10.49 13.76
N LEU A 209 -12.98 10.54 12.45
CA LEU A 209 -12.45 11.72 11.78
C LEU A 209 -13.55 12.38 10.96
N ASP A 210 -13.69 13.70 11.12
CA ASP A 210 -14.57 14.56 10.35
C ASP A 210 -13.72 15.50 9.50
N PRO A 211 -13.21 15.05 8.33
CA PRO A 211 -12.40 15.90 7.46
C PRO A 211 -13.24 17.07 6.93
N PRO A 212 -12.66 18.28 6.76
CA PRO A 212 -13.38 19.39 6.17
C PRO A 212 -13.93 19.05 4.77
N PRO A 213 -15.06 19.65 4.34
CA PRO A 213 -15.59 19.40 3.01
C PRO A 213 -14.55 19.60 1.90
N GLY A 214 -14.46 18.65 0.96
CA GLY A 214 -13.46 18.65 -0.10
C GLY A 214 -12.05 18.28 0.35
N HIS A 215 -11.92 17.59 1.49
CA HIS A 215 -10.66 17.00 1.94
C HIS A 215 -10.83 15.50 2.15
N GLU A 216 -9.86 14.74 1.67
CA GLU A 216 -9.78 13.30 1.86
C GLU A 216 -8.59 12.96 2.77
N PRO A 217 -8.76 12.22 3.87
CA PRO A 217 -7.64 11.65 4.61
C PRO A 217 -6.84 10.69 3.73
N ILE A 218 -5.52 10.87 3.64
CA ILE A 218 -4.65 10.03 2.79
C ILE A 218 -3.46 9.40 3.53
N GLY A 219 -3.17 9.89 4.74
CA GLY A 219 -1.99 9.45 5.47
C GLY A 219 -2.08 9.70 6.96
N LEU A 220 -1.31 8.93 7.72
CA LEU A 220 -1.26 9.02 9.17
C LEU A 220 0.20 9.06 9.62
N LEU A 221 0.57 10.14 10.33
CA LEU A 221 1.92 10.33 10.84
C LEU A 221 2.11 9.61 12.19
N PRO A 222 3.35 9.27 12.58
CA PRO A 222 3.62 8.70 13.91
C PRO A 222 3.14 9.59 15.07
N SER A 223 3.14 10.91 14.88
CA SER A 223 2.57 11.87 15.84
C SER A 223 1.07 11.68 16.08
N GLY A 224 0.38 11.02 15.15
CA GLY A 224 -1.08 10.92 15.12
C GLY A 224 -1.78 11.93 14.24
N ASP A 225 -1.03 12.90 13.70
CA ASP A 225 -1.56 13.87 12.74
C ASP A 225 -1.95 13.17 11.42
N VAL A 226 -3.01 13.69 10.79
CA VAL A 226 -3.59 13.15 9.57
C VAL A 226 -3.24 14.07 8.41
N LEU A 227 -2.69 13.50 7.34
CA LEU A 227 -2.51 14.22 6.10
C LEU A 227 -3.79 14.15 5.27
N LEU A 228 -4.29 15.31 4.90
CA LEU A 228 -5.50 15.49 4.11
C LEU A 228 -5.13 15.93 2.69
N LEU A 229 -5.60 15.20 1.68
CA LEU A 229 -5.59 15.65 0.30
C LEU A 229 -6.71 16.67 0.10
N MET A 230 -6.37 17.86 -0.38
CA MET A 230 -7.36 18.86 -0.75
C MET A 230 -7.88 18.56 -2.16
N GLU A 231 -9.14 18.14 -2.25
CA GLU A 231 -9.84 17.89 -3.50
C GLU A 231 -10.31 19.23 -4.09
N SER A 232 -9.63 19.67 -5.14
CA SER A 232 -10.12 20.81 -5.91
C SER A 232 -11.35 20.40 -6.71
N LYS A 233 -12.52 20.99 -6.40
CA LYS A 233 -13.74 20.88 -7.22
C LYS A 233 -13.57 21.38 -8.66
N GLN A 234 -12.44 22.02 -8.99
CA GLN A 234 -12.16 22.61 -10.30
C GLN A 234 -11.06 21.88 -11.09
N ASP A 235 -10.30 20.98 -10.47
CA ASP A 235 -9.18 20.33 -11.16
C ASP A 235 -9.71 19.21 -12.04
N LYS A 236 -9.86 19.54 -13.32
CA LYS A 236 -9.99 18.53 -14.37
C LYS A 236 -8.61 17.91 -14.57
N LEU A 237 -8.57 16.58 -14.59
CA LEU A 237 -7.39 15.82 -15.02
C LEU A 237 -6.82 16.39 -16.33
N PRO A 238 -5.48 16.36 -16.53
CA PRO A 238 -4.49 15.71 -15.66
C PRO A 238 -4.03 16.57 -14.47
N TYR A 239 -3.53 15.91 -13.43
CA TYR A 239 -2.92 16.56 -12.26
C TYR A 239 -1.41 16.63 -12.41
N GLU A 240 -0.83 17.83 -12.43
CA GLU A 240 0.62 18.04 -12.33
C GLU A 240 1.03 18.42 -10.89
N ARG A 241 0.05 18.74 -10.05
CA ARG A 241 0.25 19.13 -8.66
C ARG A 241 -0.92 18.67 -7.82
N VAL A 242 -0.64 18.31 -6.58
CA VAL A 242 -1.63 18.08 -5.53
C VAL A 242 -1.24 18.88 -4.29
N THR A 243 -2.24 19.21 -3.48
CA THR A 243 -2.04 19.93 -2.22
C THR A 243 -2.49 19.04 -1.07
N LEU A 244 -1.60 18.87 -0.09
CA LEU A 244 -1.89 18.21 1.17
C LEU A 244 -1.97 19.25 2.29
N VAL A 245 -2.70 18.91 3.33
CA VAL A 245 -2.85 19.74 4.54
C VAL A 245 -2.67 18.85 5.76
N HIS A 246 -1.84 19.29 6.70
CA HIS A 246 -1.77 18.70 8.03
C HIS A 246 -3.02 19.06 8.82
N ALA A 247 -3.74 18.06 9.32
CA ALA A 247 -5.00 18.28 10.02
C ALA A 247 -4.83 19.03 11.34
N ASP A 248 -3.72 18.81 12.06
CA ASP A 248 -3.47 19.39 13.39
C ASP A 248 -3.16 20.89 13.37
N ASN A 249 -2.45 21.37 12.36
CA ASN A 249 -1.84 22.70 12.33
C ASN A 249 -2.13 23.47 11.04
N GLY A 250 -2.78 22.85 10.05
CA GLY A 250 -3.15 23.47 8.78
C GLY A 250 -1.98 23.75 7.83
N LEU A 251 -0.79 23.19 8.09
CA LEU A 251 0.37 23.34 7.22
C LEU A 251 0.04 22.79 5.83
N VAL A 252 0.20 23.64 4.83
CA VAL A 252 -0.06 23.32 3.43
C VAL A 252 1.21 22.81 2.77
N VAL A 253 1.12 21.63 2.17
CA VAL A 253 2.21 20.94 1.49
C VAL A 253 1.83 20.77 0.03
N ARG A 254 2.74 21.08 -0.90
CA ARG A 254 2.47 20.95 -2.35
C ARG A 254 3.40 19.93 -2.96
N LEU A 255 2.83 18.87 -3.52
CA LEU A 255 3.58 17.89 -4.31
C LEU A 255 3.41 18.26 -5.77
N THR A 256 4.52 18.46 -6.49
CA THR A 256 4.50 18.83 -7.90
C THR A 256 5.25 17.75 -8.69
N SER A 257 4.73 17.36 -9.84
CA SER A 257 5.45 16.51 -10.77
C SER A 257 6.72 17.20 -11.28
N GLY A 258 7.68 16.42 -11.77
CA GLY A 258 8.90 16.94 -12.37
C GLY A 258 8.78 17.12 -13.88
N ALA A 259 8.37 16.06 -14.58
CA ALA A 259 8.32 16.01 -16.05
C ALA A 259 7.05 15.35 -16.61
N GLY A 260 6.21 14.76 -15.76
CA GLY A 260 4.97 14.10 -16.14
C GLY A 260 3.77 14.62 -15.37
N VAL A 261 2.80 13.74 -15.15
CA VAL A 261 1.57 14.01 -14.38
C VAL A 261 1.49 13.06 -13.19
N LEU A 262 0.88 13.51 -12.10
CA LEU A 262 0.59 12.71 -10.90
C LEU A 262 -0.67 11.85 -11.06
N ALA A 263 -1.59 12.28 -11.93
CA ALA A 263 -2.79 11.53 -12.31
C ALA A 263 -3.31 12.01 -13.68
N ASP A 264 -3.96 11.12 -14.43
CA ASP A 264 -4.66 11.44 -15.67
C ASP A 264 -5.88 10.52 -15.86
N THR A 265 -6.52 10.54 -17.05
CA THR A 265 -7.72 9.74 -17.33
C THR A 265 -7.48 8.23 -17.44
N THR A 266 -6.23 7.79 -17.35
CA THR A 266 -5.79 6.40 -17.43
C THR A 266 -4.96 5.96 -16.23
N HIS A 267 -4.55 6.90 -15.38
CA HIS A 267 -3.71 6.67 -14.22
C HIS A 267 -4.29 7.41 -13.01
N GLY A 268 -4.70 6.66 -12.00
CA GLY A 268 -5.13 7.22 -10.72
C GLY A 268 -3.99 7.90 -9.96
N LEU A 269 -4.38 8.82 -9.08
CA LEU A 269 -3.47 9.41 -8.09
C LEU A 269 -3.10 8.32 -7.06
N SER A 270 -1.83 8.27 -6.66
CA SER A 270 -1.38 7.43 -5.55
C SER A 270 -0.51 8.27 -4.63
N ILE A 271 -0.89 8.37 -3.36
CA ILE A 271 -0.13 9.08 -2.34
C ILE A 271 -0.01 8.19 -1.11
N GLN A 272 1.22 7.84 -0.76
CA GLN A 272 1.51 6.97 0.36
C GLN A 272 2.46 7.66 1.33
N VAL A 273 2.22 7.46 2.62
CA VAL A 273 2.97 8.12 3.69
C VAL A 273 3.71 7.08 4.52
N SER A 274 4.99 7.33 4.77
CA SER A 274 5.83 6.44 5.60
C SER A 274 6.85 7.24 6.39
N GLY A 275 6.54 7.43 7.67
CA GLY A 275 7.32 8.23 8.61
C GLY A 275 7.17 9.70 8.26
N GLU A 276 8.28 10.38 8.05
CA GLU A 276 8.33 11.80 7.65
C GLU A 276 8.42 11.99 6.14
N ARG A 277 7.93 11.01 5.37
CA ARG A 277 8.08 10.98 3.92
C ARG A 277 6.75 10.72 3.24
N VAL A 278 6.55 11.43 2.14
CA VAL A 278 5.40 11.28 1.25
C VAL A 278 5.89 10.77 -0.10
N PHE A 279 5.26 9.72 -0.60
CA PHE A 279 5.55 9.08 -1.87
C PHE A 279 4.38 9.28 -2.81
N THR A 280 4.65 9.63 -4.06
CA THR A 280 3.64 9.68 -5.13
C THR A 280 4.22 9.13 -6.42
N LEU A 281 3.34 8.75 -7.33
CA LEU A 281 3.72 8.31 -8.67
C LEU A 281 3.64 9.48 -9.65
N GLU A 282 4.58 9.49 -10.59
CA GLU A 282 4.57 10.34 -11.77
C GLU A 282 4.52 9.46 -13.02
N TYR A 283 3.65 9.82 -13.94
CA TYR A 283 3.43 9.16 -15.22
C TYR A 283 3.90 10.08 -16.35
N SER A 284 4.80 9.59 -17.19
CA SER A 284 5.29 10.28 -18.39
C SER A 284 5.25 9.32 -19.57
N GLY A 285 4.12 9.32 -20.28
CA GLY A 285 3.82 8.30 -21.28
C GLY A 285 3.73 6.93 -20.62
N ASP A 286 4.62 6.01 -21.01
CA ASP A 286 4.68 4.64 -20.50
C ASP A 286 5.61 4.48 -19.29
N GLN A 287 6.33 5.53 -18.90
CA GLN A 287 7.28 5.51 -17.78
C GLN A 287 6.59 5.91 -16.47
N ILE A 288 6.73 5.06 -15.45
CA ILE A 288 6.33 5.34 -14.08
C ILE A 288 7.57 5.77 -13.30
N THR A 289 7.44 6.83 -12.51
CA THR A 289 8.51 7.36 -11.66
C THR A 289 8.00 7.48 -10.23
N VAL A 290 8.74 6.97 -9.26
CA VAL A 290 8.44 7.18 -7.84
C VAL A 290 9.07 8.50 -7.41
N LEU A 291 8.23 9.42 -6.93
CA LEU A 291 8.66 10.68 -6.31
C LEU A 291 8.59 10.55 -4.80
N GLU A 292 9.60 11.07 -4.11
CA GLU A 292 9.67 11.13 -2.64
C GLU A 292 9.83 12.58 -2.22
N PHE A 293 9.04 12.98 -1.22
CA PHE A 293 9.02 14.31 -0.63
C PHE A 293 9.13 14.21 0.89
N ASP A 294 9.67 15.24 1.53
CA ASP A 294 9.51 15.42 2.97
C ASP A 294 8.11 15.99 3.31
N LEU A 295 7.79 16.09 4.60
CA LEU A 295 6.53 16.67 5.07
C LEU A 295 6.39 18.19 4.80
N ALA A 296 7.42 18.87 4.30
CA ALA A 296 7.31 20.25 3.83
C ALA A 296 7.05 20.32 2.30
N GLY A 297 6.98 19.18 1.62
CA GLY A 297 6.79 19.09 0.17
C GLY A 297 8.06 19.33 -0.62
N LYS A 298 9.23 19.28 0.03
CA LYS A 298 10.51 19.38 -0.66
C LYS A 298 10.82 18.04 -1.34
N PRO A 299 11.17 18.04 -2.64
CA PRO A 299 11.60 16.82 -3.32
C PRO A 299 12.86 16.25 -2.69
N MET A 300 12.83 14.98 -2.31
CA MET A 300 13.96 14.24 -1.76
C MET A 300 14.56 13.28 -2.78
N ALA A 301 13.73 12.62 -3.58
CA ALA A 301 14.20 11.70 -4.61
C ALA A 301 13.20 11.58 -5.78
N ARG A 302 13.74 11.25 -6.96
CA ARG A 302 12.99 10.94 -8.17
C ARG A 302 13.57 9.68 -8.79
N ARG A 303 12.80 8.59 -8.84
CA ARG A 303 13.28 7.26 -9.21
C ARG A 303 12.45 6.69 -10.37
N PRO A 304 12.90 6.86 -11.63
CA PRO A 304 12.23 6.24 -12.76
C PRO A 304 12.30 4.72 -12.64
N LEU A 305 11.18 4.05 -12.89
CA LEU A 305 11.10 2.60 -12.89
C LEU A 305 11.40 2.05 -14.30
N PRO A 306 12.14 0.93 -14.40
CA PRO A 306 12.20 0.13 -15.61
C PRO A 306 10.79 -0.27 -16.08
N ALA A 307 10.63 -0.49 -17.39
CA ALA A 307 9.32 -0.73 -18.00
C ALA A 307 8.61 -2.01 -17.53
N ASP A 308 9.35 -2.96 -16.96
CA ASP A 308 8.88 -4.24 -16.41
C ASP A 308 8.70 -4.21 -14.88
N GLN A 309 8.88 -3.05 -14.26
CA GLN A 309 8.68 -2.84 -12.82
C GLN A 309 7.44 -1.99 -12.55
N PHE A 310 6.72 -2.38 -11.50
CA PHE A 310 5.51 -1.70 -11.05
C PHE A 310 5.67 -1.29 -9.59
N PRO A 311 5.17 -0.12 -9.20
CA PRO A 311 5.22 0.33 -7.82
C PRO A 311 4.34 -0.56 -6.92
N VAL A 312 4.80 -0.81 -5.69
CA VAL A 312 4.01 -1.50 -4.66
C VAL A 312 3.67 -0.54 -3.53
N GLY A 313 4.67 0.09 -2.92
CA GLY A 313 4.45 1.02 -1.81
C GLY A 313 5.72 1.30 -1.01
N PRO A 314 5.70 2.25 -0.06
CA PRO A 314 6.84 2.52 0.78
C PRO A 314 7.10 1.35 1.72
N VAL A 315 8.38 1.14 2.01
CA VAL A 315 8.86 0.18 2.99
C VAL A 315 9.94 0.86 3.82
N ASP A 316 10.36 0.20 4.89
CA ASP A 316 11.44 0.73 5.71
C ASP A 316 12.68 1.10 4.86
N GLY A 317 13.13 2.34 4.99
CA GLY A 317 14.27 2.88 4.24
C GLY A 317 14.11 3.07 2.72
N GLY A 318 12.97 2.77 2.11
CA GLY A 318 12.84 2.86 0.66
C GLY A 318 11.44 2.65 0.09
N PHE A 319 11.38 2.12 -1.12
CA PHE A 319 10.13 1.87 -1.84
C PHE A 319 10.18 0.49 -2.48
N ALA A 320 9.13 -0.31 -2.27
CA ALA A 320 8.99 -1.63 -2.87
C ALA A 320 8.43 -1.53 -4.29
N VAL A 321 9.01 -2.34 -5.17
CA VAL A 321 8.57 -2.53 -6.55
C VAL A 321 8.41 -4.02 -6.83
N ILE A 322 7.59 -4.34 -7.82
CA ILE A 322 7.41 -5.70 -8.31
C ILE A 322 7.81 -5.78 -9.77
N GLN A 323 8.71 -6.71 -10.09
CA GLN A 323 9.03 -7.09 -11.45
C GLN A 323 8.17 -8.28 -11.84
N VAL A 324 7.39 -8.12 -12.91
CA VAL A 324 6.43 -9.13 -13.35
C VAL A 324 7.00 -9.88 -14.56
N PRO A 325 7.06 -11.23 -14.55
CA PRO A 325 7.60 -12.00 -15.65
C PRO A 325 6.69 -11.94 -16.88
N GLN A 326 7.27 -12.07 -18.08
CA GLN A 326 6.50 -12.08 -19.33
C GLN A 326 5.48 -13.24 -19.38
N ASP A 327 5.92 -14.44 -18.99
CA ASP A 327 5.08 -15.61 -18.80
C ASP A 327 4.80 -15.81 -17.30
N GLN A 328 3.68 -15.27 -16.83
CA GLN A 328 3.25 -15.40 -15.43
C GLN A 328 2.86 -16.83 -15.04
N ALA A 329 2.55 -17.71 -16.00
CA ALA A 329 2.19 -19.09 -15.69
C ALA A 329 3.42 -19.94 -15.34
N LYS A 330 4.61 -19.54 -15.80
CA LYS A 330 5.87 -20.27 -15.59
C LYS A 330 6.93 -19.47 -14.84
N GLY A 331 6.77 -18.16 -14.76
CA GLY A 331 7.72 -17.25 -14.12
C GLY A 331 7.38 -16.95 -12.66
N ARG A 332 8.29 -16.22 -12.02
CA ARG A 332 8.11 -15.65 -10.68
C ARG A 332 8.07 -14.13 -10.75
N GLN A 333 7.27 -13.51 -9.91
CA GLN A 333 7.36 -12.08 -9.66
C GLN A 333 8.45 -11.82 -8.64
N LYS A 334 9.29 -10.80 -8.87
CA LYS A 334 10.34 -10.39 -7.93
C LYS A 334 9.92 -9.11 -7.24
N LEU A 335 9.74 -9.18 -5.93
CA LEU A 335 9.53 -8.01 -5.08
C LEU A 335 10.89 -7.52 -4.61
N GLU A 336 11.22 -6.26 -4.90
CA GLU A 336 12.49 -5.64 -4.55
C GLU A 336 12.25 -4.33 -3.79
N THR A 337 13.13 -3.99 -2.86
CA THR A 337 13.21 -2.62 -2.32
C THR A 337 14.21 -1.81 -3.11
N ILE A 338 13.83 -0.58 -3.46
CA ILE A 338 14.72 0.45 -3.98
C ILE A 338 15.03 1.42 -2.84
N THR A 339 16.30 1.51 -2.48
CA THR A 339 16.82 2.42 -1.45
C THR A 339 17.91 3.32 -2.05
N PRO A 340 18.33 4.40 -1.38
CA PRO A 340 19.51 5.17 -1.79
C PRO A 340 20.78 4.32 -1.89
N SER A 341 20.92 3.30 -1.04
CA SER A 341 22.05 2.36 -1.04
C SER A 341 21.99 1.30 -2.14
N GLY A 342 20.91 1.22 -2.90
CA GLY A 342 20.73 0.27 -3.99
C GLY A 342 19.47 -0.59 -3.85
N ARG A 343 19.48 -1.70 -4.59
CA ARG A 343 18.35 -2.62 -4.69
C ARG A 343 18.58 -3.85 -3.83
N ARG A 344 17.52 -4.37 -3.21
CA ARG A 344 17.55 -5.60 -2.45
C ARG A 344 16.30 -6.42 -2.76
N LEU A 345 16.48 -7.69 -3.05
CA LEU A 345 15.37 -8.64 -3.20
C LEU A 345 14.67 -8.83 -1.85
N LEU A 346 13.34 -8.72 -1.85
CA LEU A 346 12.49 -9.10 -0.72
C LEU A 346 12.02 -10.53 -0.90
N PHE A 347 11.22 -10.76 -1.95
CA PHE A 347 10.56 -12.03 -2.21
C PHE A 347 10.51 -12.36 -3.70
N GLU A 348 10.42 -13.64 -4.01
CA GLU A 348 10.06 -14.22 -5.30
C GLU A 348 8.80 -15.07 -5.10
N VAL A 349 7.68 -14.54 -5.57
CA VAL A 349 6.36 -15.16 -5.44
C VAL A 349 5.91 -15.75 -6.78
N PRO A 350 4.90 -16.63 -6.82
CA PRO A 350 4.35 -17.13 -8.07
C PRO A 350 4.00 -16.00 -9.05
N GLY A 351 4.16 -16.26 -10.35
CA GLY A 351 4.00 -15.26 -11.41
C GLY A 351 2.63 -14.56 -11.45
N GLN A 352 1.60 -15.22 -10.91
CA GLN A 352 0.22 -14.73 -10.83
C GLN A 352 -0.19 -14.25 -9.44
N ALA A 353 0.74 -14.22 -8.48
CA ALA A 353 0.43 -13.88 -7.12
C ALA A 353 -0.01 -12.41 -6.97
N ALA A 354 -0.97 -12.17 -6.07
CA ALA A 354 -1.23 -10.83 -5.53
C ALA A 354 -0.60 -10.75 -4.14
N VAL A 355 -0.03 -9.59 -3.80
CA VAL A 355 0.83 -9.42 -2.62
C VAL A 355 0.46 -8.19 -1.82
N VAL A 356 0.62 -8.27 -0.50
CA VAL A 356 0.55 -7.15 0.44
C VAL A 356 1.79 -7.19 1.32
N LEU A 357 2.55 -6.10 1.30
CA LEU A 357 3.72 -5.91 2.15
C LEU A 357 3.36 -5.18 3.45
N PRO A 358 4.14 -5.35 4.52
CA PRO A 358 4.08 -4.52 5.72
C PRO A 358 4.05 -3.02 5.38
N GLY A 359 3.09 -2.30 5.95
CA GLY A 359 2.87 -0.87 5.72
C GLY A 359 2.07 -0.54 4.46
N GLY A 360 1.82 -1.51 3.58
CA GLY A 360 0.93 -1.34 2.44
C GLY A 360 -0.51 -1.17 2.90
N ALA A 361 -1.12 -0.04 2.51
CA ALA A 361 -2.55 0.25 2.66
C ALA A 361 -3.08 0.87 1.35
N ARG A 362 -4.40 1.01 1.24
CA ARG A 362 -5.13 1.07 -0.05
C ARG A 362 -5.11 2.42 -0.80
N HIS A 363 -4.42 3.47 -0.32
CA HIS A 363 -4.41 4.81 -0.97
C HIS A 363 -3.20 5.06 -1.88
#